data_AF-A0A2D6HZH5-F1
#
_entry.id   AF-A0A2D6HZH5-F1
#
_cell.length_a   1.000
_cell.length_b   1.000
_cell.length_c   1.000
_cell.angle_alpha   90.00
_cell.angle_beta   90.00
_cell.angle_gamma   90.00
#
_symmetry.space_group_name_H-M   'P 1'
#
loop_
_entity.id
_entity.type
_entity.pdbx_description
1 polymer ?
#
loop_
_entity_poly.entity_id
_entity_poly.type
_entity_poly.pdbx_seq_one_letter_code
_entity_poly.pdbx_strand_id
1 'polypeptide(L)'
;MSAGQVWECADGANRETAVGGAVAAMRRGGLVILPTENSYVVATDAFSLRGTALLRRAKMVPESTPLGLLVASPVVVSGVAARVPRVAKKLMEAFWPGLLTVLLRPQPTLAWDHPKRAPLAVRMPLHPFTLAVCARLGPIAASTATIAGGDAPRTIEEALEALGDDVSGACDVGALGERSWSAQEDPELSSTIVDARFTEVSIAREGAVAAERVQEVLRRLEQGTGDTVATVEQSPSDPVAEAPPSPASDQE
;
A
#
# COMPACT_ATOMS: atom_id res chain seq x y z
N MET A 1 17.57 -16.77 -17.51
CA MET A 1 16.27 -16.07 -17.47
C MET A 1 16.58 -14.63 -17.86
N SER A 2 15.84 -14.03 -18.81
CA SER A 2 16.21 -12.68 -19.27
C SER A 2 15.92 -11.68 -18.15
N ALA A 3 16.87 -10.79 -17.89
CA ALA A 3 16.64 -9.61 -17.06
C ALA A 3 15.31 -8.95 -17.46
N GLY A 4 14.48 -8.59 -16.47
CA GLY A 4 13.22 -7.91 -16.71
C GLY A 4 13.42 -6.66 -17.56
N GLN A 5 12.44 -6.32 -18.39
CA GLN A 5 12.54 -5.13 -19.25
C GLN A 5 12.49 -3.86 -18.39
N VAL A 6 13.49 -2.99 -18.49
CA VAL A 6 13.45 -1.66 -17.88
C VAL A 6 12.89 -0.66 -18.90
N TRP A 7 11.86 0.09 -18.52
CA TRP A 7 11.28 1.18 -19.29
C TRP A 7 11.68 2.51 -18.70
N GLU A 8 12.10 3.45 -19.56
CA GLU A 8 12.23 4.86 -19.19
C GLU A 8 10.82 5.46 -19.11
N CYS A 9 10.40 5.80 -17.89
CA CYS A 9 9.03 6.16 -17.55
C CYS A 9 8.88 7.64 -17.18
N ALA A 10 9.98 8.40 -17.24
CA ALA A 10 9.97 9.85 -17.11
C ALA A 10 9.09 10.50 -18.20
N ASP A 11 8.67 11.74 -17.97
CA ASP A 11 7.73 12.43 -18.84
C ASP A 11 8.21 12.51 -20.30
N GLY A 12 7.30 12.29 -21.26
CA GLY A 12 7.60 12.37 -22.69
C GLY A 12 6.94 11.30 -23.56
N ALA A 13 7.43 11.14 -24.78
CA ALA A 13 6.87 10.25 -25.81
C ALA A 13 6.90 8.75 -25.43
N ASN A 14 7.84 8.35 -24.56
CA ASN A 14 8.01 6.96 -24.15
C ASN A 14 6.99 6.51 -23.10
N ARG A 15 6.34 7.45 -22.40
CA ARG A 15 5.46 7.16 -21.26
C ARG A 15 4.27 6.26 -21.62
N GLU A 16 3.61 6.50 -22.75
CA GLU A 16 2.45 5.68 -23.16
C GLU A 16 2.88 4.24 -23.50
N THR A 17 4.01 4.09 -24.19
CA THR A 17 4.61 2.79 -24.51
C THR A 17 4.97 2.03 -23.23
N ALA A 18 5.58 2.72 -22.26
CA ALA A 18 5.95 2.14 -20.98
C ALA A 18 4.72 1.73 -20.14
N VAL A 19 3.68 2.56 -20.07
CA VAL A 19 2.40 2.19 -19.44
C VAL A 19 1.79 0.96 -20.13
N GLY A 20 1.79 0.92 -21.46
CA GLY A 20 1.33 -0.24 -22.23
C GLY A 20 2.12 -1.52 -21.92
N GLY A 21 3.44 -1.41 -21.82
CA GLY A 21 4.35 -2.51 -21.46
C GLY A 21 4.09 -3.05 -20.05
N ALA A 22 4.01 -2.17 -19.06
CA ALA A 22 3.71 -2.52 -17.68
C ALA A 22 2.35 -3.22 -17.54
N VAL A 23 1.30 -2.66 -18.15
CA VAL A 23 -0.05 -3.25 -18.15
C VAL A 23 -0.03 -4.63 -18.81
N ALA A 24 0.66 -4.78 -19.95
CA ALA A 24 0.73 -6.06 -20.64
C ALA A 24 1.48 -7.13 -19.81
N ALA A 25 2.55 -6.75 -19.12
CA ALA A 25 3.28 -7.65 -18.23
C ALA A 25 2.42 -8.11 -17.04
N MET A 26 1.71 -7.18 -16.39
CA MET A 26 0.82 -7.50 -15.26
C MET A 26 -0.38 -8.36 -15.69
N ARG A 27 -0.98 -8.11 -16.86
CA ARG A 27 -2.06 -8.95 -17.43
C ARG A 27 -1.62 -10.40 -17.69
N ARG A 28 -0.33 -10.64 -17.93
CA ARG A 28 0.24 -12.00 -18.04
C ARG A 28 0.53 -12.65 -16.69
N GLY A 29 0.20 -11.97 -15.59
CA GLY A 29 0.49 -12.37 -14.22
C GLY A 29 1.96 -12.18 -13.83
N GLY A 30 2.66 -11.24 -14.46
CA GLY A 30 4.02 -10.84 -14.09
C GLY A 30 4.04 -9.78 -12.98
N LEU A 31 5.22 -9.60 -12.38
CA LEU A 31 5.50 -8.51 -11.44
C LEU A 31 6.15 -7.34 -12.17
N VAL A 32 5.78 -6.12 -11.81
CA VAL A 32 6.40 -4.91 -12.34
C VAL A 32 6.76 -3.97 -11.19
N ILE A 33 7.97 -3.39 -11.23
CA ILE A 33 8.35 -2.31 -10.30
C ILE A 33 7.78 -0.99 -10.84
N LEU A 34 7.05 -0.27 -9.98
CA LEU A 34 6.40 0.99 -10.29
C LEU A 34 6.84 2.09 -9.31
N PRO A 35 7.00 3.34 -9.77
CA PRO A 35 7.28 4.46 -8.89
C PRO A 35 6.05 4.90 -8.10
N THR A 36 6.25 5.33 -6.86
CA THR A 36 5.27 6.16 -6.13
C THR A 36 5.90 7.51 -5.81
N GLU A 37 5.27 8.33 -4.96
CA GLU A 37 5.79 9.65 -4.62
C GLU A 37 7.04 9.64 -3.74
N ASN A 38 7.32 8.57 -3.00
CA ASN A 38 8.48 8.50 -2.09
C ASN A 38 9.31 7.21 -2.19
N SER A 39 8.83 6.19 -2.89
CA SER A 39 9.52 4.91 -3.02
C SER A 39 9.01 4.10 -4.22
N TYR A 40 9.80 3.13 -4.65
CA TYR A 40 9.37 2.13 -5.61
C TYR A 40 8.58 1.00 -4.92
N VAL A 41 7.58 0.49 -5.63
CA VAL A 41 6.75 -0.65 -5.22
C VAL A 41 6.85 -1.76 -6.25
N VAL A 42 6.76 -3.01 -5.82
CA VAL A 42 6.52 -4.15 -6.71
C VAL A 42 5.04 -4.45 -6.75
N ALA A 43 4.53 -4.65 -7.95
CA ALA A 43 3.11 -4.62 -8.21
C ALA A 43 2.68 -5.64 -9.27
N THR A 44 1.41 -6.03 -9.21
CA THR A 44 0.77 -6.92 -10.18
C THR A 44 -0.74 -6.69 -10.21
N ASP A 45 -1.44 -7.27 -11.19
CA ASP A 45 -2.89 -7.22 -11.25
C ASP A 45 -3.50 -7.86 -9.99
N ALA A 46 -4.35 -7.12 -9.26
CA ALA A 46 -4.97 -7.59 -8.02
C ALA A 46 -5.89 -8.81 -8.22
N PHE A 47 -6.34 -9.07 -9.45
CA PHE A 47 -7.19 -10.21 -9.80
C PHE A 47 -6.41 -11.37 -10.42
N SER A 48 -5.09 -11.23 -10.59
CA SER A 48 -4.24 -12.31 -11.09
C SER A 48 -3.75 -13.20 -9.94
N LEU A 49 -4.37 -14.37 -9.78
CA LEU A 49 -3.94 -15.36 -8.78
C LEU A 49 -2.45 -15.73 -8.91
N ARG A 50 -1.96 -15.80 -10.16
CA ARG A 50 -0.54 -16.04 -10.42
C ARG A 50 0.32 -14.85 -9.95
N GLY A 51 -0.08 -13.64 -10.31
CA GLY A 51 0.65 -12.43 -9.96
C GLY A 51 0.73 -12.22 -8.45
N THR A 52 -0.39 -12.36 -7.73
CA THR A 52 -0.41 -12.20 -6.27
C THR A 52 0.40 -13.27 -5.56
N ALA A 53 0.35 -14.53 -6.02
CA ALA A 53 1.19 -15.60 -5.49
C ALA A 53 2.69 -15.32 -5.70
N LEU A 54 3.09 -14.83 -6.88
CA LEU A 54 4.46 -14.41 -7.15
C LEU A 54 4.88 -13.24 -6.24
N LEU A 55 4.00 -12.25 -6.08
CA LEU A 55 4.26 -11.09 -5.23
C LEU A 55 4.47 -11.51 -3.76
N ARG A 56 3.63 -12.41 -3.24
CA ARG A 56 3.77 -12.96 -1.88
C ARG A 56 5.10 -13.67 -1.69
N ARG A 57 5.50 -14.51 -2.66
CA ARG A 57 6.77 -15.23 -2.65
C ARG A 57 7.95 -14.28 -2.65
N ALA A 58 7.99 -13.32 -3.59
CA ALA A 58 9.06 -12.34 -3.70
C ALA A 58 9.19 -11.49 -2.42
N LYS A 59 8.06 -11.17 -1.79
CA LYS A 59 8.01 -10.39 -0.54
C LYS A 59 8.16 -11.21 0.73
N MET A 60 8.26 -12.53 0.62
CA MET A 60 8.28 -13.48 1.75
C MET A 60 7.16 -13.23 2.78
N VAL A 61 5.97 -12.87 2.30
CA VAL A 61 4.80 -12.64 3.17
C VAL A 61 3.86 -13.86 3.17
N PRO A 62 3.32 -14.26 4.33
CA PRO A 62 2.34 -15.34 4.41
C PRO A 62 1.08 -15.05 3.58
N GLU A 63 0.40 -16.11 3.15
CA GLU A 63 -0.90 -16.02 2.46
C GLU A 63 -1.96 -15.31 3.32
N SER A 64 -1.88 -15.41 4.65
CA SER A 64 -2.80 -14.75 5.58
C SER A 64 -2.67 -13.23 5.62
N THR A 65 -1.56 -12.67 5.12
CA THR A 65 -1.29 -11.23 5.14
C THR A 65 -1.95 -10.59 3.91
N PRO A 66 -2.86 -9.61 4.05
CA PRO A 66 -3.44 -8.95 2.87
C PRO A 66 -2.37 -8.14 2.12
N LEU A 67 -2.43 -8.16 0.79
CA LEU A 67 -1.64 -7.26 -0.05
C LEU A 67 -2.37 -5.90 -0.15
N GLY A 68 -1.62 -4.80 -0.14
CA GLY A 68 -2.19 -3.47 -0.34
C GLY A 68 -2.63 -3.26 -1.78
N LEU A 69 -3.70 -2.49 -2.00
CA LEU A 69 -4.16 -2.12 -3.33
C LEU A 69 -3.85 -0.66 -3.66
N LEU A 70 -3.39 -0.45 -4.88
CA LEU A 70 -3.34 0.86 -5.53
C LEU A 70 -4.51 0.99 -6.51
N VAL A 71 -5.17 2.15 -6.48
CA VAL A 71 -6.30 2.49 -7.36
C VAL A 71 -6.09 3.84 -8.04
N ALA A 72 -6.67 3.99 -9.24
CA ALA A 72 -6.57 5.23 -10.00
C ALA A 72 -7.56 6.32 -9.58
N SER A 73 -8.60 5.97 -8.82
CA SER A 73 -9.59 6.94 -8.33
C SER A 73 -10.35 6.41 -7.11
N PRO A 74 -10.94 7.29 -6.28
CA PRO A 74 -11.77 6.88 -5.15
C PRO A 74 -13.03 6.09 -5.57
N VAL A 75 -13.52 6.30 -6.80
CA VAL A 75 -14.72 5.61 -7.32
C VAL A 75 -14.48 4.10 -7.43
N VAL A 76 -13.26 3.69 -7.81
CA VAL A 76 -12.88 2.27 -7.94
C VAL A 76 -12.99 1.53 -6.60
N VAL A 77 -12.83 2.23 -5.47
CA VAL A 77 -12.91 1.63 -4.12
C VAL A 77 -14.26 0.98 -3.88
N SER A 78 -15.35 1.53 -4.43
CA SER A 78 -16.69 0.95 -4.29
C SER A 78 -16.84 -0.41 -4.98
N GLY A 79 -15.96 -0.76 -5.93
CA GLY A 79 -15.94 -2.09 -6.56
C GLY A 79 -15.20 -3.14 -5.73
N VAL A 80 -14.26 -2.74 -4.87
CA VAL A 80 -13.41 -3.65 -4.07
C VAL A 80 -13.75 -3.70 -2.58
N ALA A 81 -14.46 -2.70 -2.06
CA ALA A 81 -14.92 -2.65 -0.68
C ALA A 81 -16.43 -2.97 -0.58
N ALA A 82 -16.84 -3.66 0.50
CA ALA A 82 -18.24 -3.93 0.78
C ALA A 82 -19.04 -2.66 1.10
N ARG A 83 -18.41 -1.69 1.77
CA ARG A 83 -18.98 -0.38 2.08
C ARG A 83 -17.84 0.64 2.24
N VAL A 84 -18.09 1.87 1.81
CA VAL A 84 -17.20 3.02 2.02
C VAL A 84 -17.90 4.03 2.95
N PRO A 85 -17.55 4.08 4.25
CA PRO A 85 -18.12 5.03 5.19
C PRO A 85 -17.88 6.49 4.80
N ARG A 86 -18.74 7.40 5.26
CA ARG A 86 -18.62 8.84 4.99
C ARG A 86 -17.27 9.39 5.48
N VAL A 87 -16.83 8.97 6.66
CA VAL A 87 -15.53 9.35 7.22
C VAL A 87 -14.37 8.91 6.33
N ALA A 88 -14.39 7.68 5.79
CA ALA A 88 -13.40 7.22 4.83
C ALA A 88 -13.39 8.08 3.56
N LYS A 89 -14.57 8.45 3.02
CA LYS A 89 -14.67 9.36 1.85
C LYS A 89 -14.01 10.70 2.13
N LYS A 90 -14.22 11.27 3.31
CA LYS A 90 -13.66 12.56 3.71
C LYS A 90 -12.15 12.53 3.92
N LEU A 91 -11.62 11.43 4.45
CA LEU A 91 -10.18 11.17 4.52
C LEU A 91 -9.58 11.01 3.12
N MET A 92 -10.23 10.25 2.22
CA MET A 92 -9.79 10.14 0.82
C MET A 92 -9.81 11.50 0.12
N GLU A 93 -10.86 12.30 0.26
CA GLU A 93 -10.93 13.66 -0.31
C GLU A 93 -9.80 14.58 0.18
N ALA A 94 -9.37 14.42 1.43
CA ALA A 94 -8.36 15.28 2.04
C ALA A 94 -6.92 14.87 1.71
N PHE A 95 -6.67 13.56 1.53
CA PHE A 95 -5.32 13.01 1.46
C PHE A 95 -5.01 12.24 0.18
N TRP A 96 -6.00 11.98 -0.69
CA TRP A 96 -5.78 11.32 -1.97
C TRP A 96 -5.83 12.29 -3.15
N PRO A 97 -4.96 12.10 -4.15
CA PRO A 97 -3.87 11.13 -4.21
C PRO A 97 -2.75 11.42 -3.17
N GLY A 98 -2.16 10.39 -2.56
CA GLY A 98 -1.08 10.58 -1.59
C GLY A 98 -0.80 9.42 -0.61
N LEU A 99 -0.17 9.77 0.51
CA LEU A 99 0.42 8.85 1.49
C LEU A 99 -0.52 8.41 2.61
N LEU A 100 -1.83 8.38 2.35
CA LEU A 100 -2.80 7.77 3.26
C LEU A 100 -3.29 6.44 2.69
N THR A 101 -3.23 5.37 3.48
CA THR A 101 -3.88 4.09 3.18
C THR A 101 -5.11 3.94 4.08
N VAL A 102 -6.23 3.55 3.49
CA VAL A 102 -7.49 3.34 4.22
C VAL A 102 -7.79 1.85 4.30
N LEU A 103 -8.04 1.34 5.51
CA LEU A 103 -8.54 -0.01 5.72
C LEU A 103 -10.06 -0.02 5.65
N LEU A 104 -10.60 -0.89 4.81
CA LEU A 104 -12.03 -1.09 4.60
C LEU A 104 -12.38 -2.56 4.71
N ARG A 105 -13.68 -2.86 4.76
CA ARG A 105 -14.15 -4.25 4.63
C ARG A 105 -14.10 -4.65 3.15
N PRO A 106 -13.43 -5.75 2.77
CA PRO A 106 -13.37 -6.19 1.38
C PRO A 106 -14.76 -6.61 0.88
N GLN A 107 -15.00 -6.50 -0.44
CA GLN A 107 -16.20 -7.02 -1.09
C GLN A 107 -16.18 -8.56 -1.05
N PRO A 108 -17.09 -9.23 -0.31
CA PRO A 108 -17.05 -10.68 -0.12
C PRO A 108 -17.25 -11.51 -1.39
N THR A 109 -17.82 -10.95 -2.45
CA THR A 109 -18.14 -11.68 -3.68
C THR A 109 -17.03 -11.65 -4.74
N LEU A 110 -15.90 -10.97 -4.46
CA LEU A 110 -14.80 -10.92 -5.43
C LEU A 110 -14.04 -12.25 -5.49
N ALA A 111 -13.82 -12.74 -6.70
CA ALA A 111 -12.95 -13.86 -6.98
C ALA A 111 -11.50 -13.34 -7.16
N TRP A 112 -10.72 -13.42 -6.08
CA TRP A 112 -9.34 -12.91 -6.00
C TRP A 112 -8.59 -13.57 -4.83
N ASP A 113 -7.27 -13.38 -4.79
CA ASP A 113 -6.39 -13.90 -3.74
C ASP A 113 -6.32 -12.94 -2.52
N HIS A 114 -7.44 -12.81 -1.81
CA HIS A 114 -7.54 -12.00 -0.59
C HIS A 114 -7.96 -12.85 0.62
N PRO A 115 -7.32 -12.71 1.80
CA PRO A 115 -7.69 -13.48 2.97
C PRO A 115 -9.09 -13.10 3.48
N LYS A 116 -9.95 -14.09 3.71
CA LYS A 116 -11.39 -13.92 4.00
C LYS A 116 -11.75 -12.94 5.13
N ARG A 117 -10.89 -12.81 6.15
CA ARG A 117 -11.12 -11.95 7.33
C ARG A 117 -10.17 -10.76 7.41
N ALA A 118 -9.26 -10.62 6.45
CA ALA A 118 -8.30 -9.53 6.46
C ALA A 118 -8.93 -8.21 6.00
N PRO A 119 -8.54 -7.08 6.60
CA PRO A 119 -8.91 -5.76 6.10
C PRO A 119 -8.44 -5.59 4.66
N LEU A 120 -9.21 -4.84 3.86
CA LEU A 120 -8.76 -4.34 2.58
C LEU A 120 -7.97 -3.06 2.81
N ALA A 121 -6.66 -3.07 2.55
CA ALA A 121 -5.84 -1.86 2.53
C ALA A 121 -5.84 -1.26 1.12
N VAL A 122 -6.32 -0.03 0.96
CA VAL A 122 -6.39 0.65 -0.34
C VAL A 122 -5.81 2.05 -0.28
N ARG A 123 -5.15 2.47 -1.36
CA ARG A 123 -4.53 3.79 -1.52
C ARG A 123 -4.62 4.26 -2.97
N MET A 124 -4.80 5.56 -3.17
CA MET A 124 -4.58 6.21 -4.47
C MET A 124 -3.20 6.88 -4.45
N PRO A 125 -2.18 6.36 -5.14
CA PRO A 125 -0.84 6.94 -5.14
C PRO A 125 -0.81 8.26 -5.91
N LEU A 126 0.15 9.13 -5.62
CA LEU A 126 0.25 10.44 -6.29
C LEU A 126 1.01 10.36 -7.62
N HIS A 127 1.87 9.35 -7.81
CA HIS A 127 2.74 9.30 -8.97
C HIS A 127 1.95 9.12 -10.29
N PRO A 128 2.05 10.06 -11.26
CA PRO A 128 1.24 10.06 -12.48
C PRO A 128 1.39 8.79 -13.34
N PHE A 129 2.58 8.20 -13.39
CA PHE A 129 2.80 6.94 -14.12
C PHE A 129 1.97 5.80 -13.53
N THR A 130 2.05 5.60 -12.21
CA THR A 130 1.33 4.53 -11.51
C THR A 130 -0.17 4.73 -11.55
N LEU A 131 -0.65 5.97 -11.48
CA LEU A 131 -2.06 6.29 -11.72
C LEU A 131 -2.52 5.88 -13.13
N ALA A 132 -1.69 6.12 -14.17
CA ALA A 132 -2.01 5.71 -15.54
C ALA A 132 -2.06 4.18 -15.70
N VAL A 133 -1.14 3.45 -15.07
CA VAL A 133 -1.17 1.97 -15.04
C VAL A 133 -2.44 1.49 -14.33
N CYS A 134 -2.77 2.04 -13.15
CA CYS A 134 -4.00 1.71 -12.42
C CYS A 134 -5.27 2.01 -13.24
N ALA A 135 -5.27 3.12 -14.00
CA ALA A 135 -6.45 3.52 -14.79
C ALA A 135 -6.72 2.55 -15.94
N ARG A 136 -5.67 1.96 -16.53
CA ARG A 136 -5.77 1.05 -17.67
C ARG A 136 -5.90 -0.42 -17.28
N LEU A 137 -5.34 -0.82 -16.14
CA LEU A 137 -5.40 -2.19 -15.64
C LEU A 137 -6.60 -2.43 -14.71
N GLY A 138 -6.91 -1.48 -13.83
CA GLY A 138 -7.78 -1.65 -12.67
C GLY A 138 -6.97 -1.64 -11.36
N PRO A 139 -7.57 -2.10 -10.24
CA PRO A 139 -6.87 -2.27 -8.97
C PRO A 139 -5.59 -3.10 -9.11
N ILE A 140 -4.51 -2.63 -8.51
CA ILE A 140 -3.19 -3.28 -8.56
C ILE A 140 -2.79 -3.68 -7.15
N ALA A 141 -2.43 -4.95 -6.94
CA ALA A 141 -1.84 -5.39 -5.69
C ALA A 141 -0.37 -4.97 -5.65
N ALA A 142 0.06 -4.32 -4.57
CA ALA A 142 1.39 -3.76 -4.45
C ALA A 142 1.96 -3.89 -3.04
N SER A 143 3.30 -3.92 -2.96
CA SER A 143 4.08 -3.83 -1.74
C SER A 143 5.34 -2.99 -2.03
N THR A 144 5.90 -2.30 -1.04
CA THR A 144 7.19 -1.60 -1.19
C THR A 144 8.23 -2.57 -1.75
N ALA A 145 9.07 -2.12 -2.70
CA ALA A 145 10.04 -2.98 -3.39
C ALA A 145 11.30 -3.28 -2.54
N THR A 146 11.11 -3.66 -1.28
CA THR A 146 12.16 -4.00 -0.32
C THR A 146 12.24 -5.49 -0.04
N ILE A 147 13.27 -5.95 0.65
CA ILE A 147 13.19 -7.19 1.42
C ILE A 147 12.60 -6.85 2.80
N ALA A 148 11.97 -7.81 3.49
CA ALA A 148 11.46 -7.60 4.84
C ALA A 148 12.53 -7.02 5.77
N GLY A 149 12.26 -5.86 6.36
CA GLY A 149 13.19 -5.15 7.26
C GLY A 149 14.19 -4.19 6.58
N GLY A 150 14.20 -4.09 5.25
CA GLY A 150 15.04 -3.13 4.52
C GLY A 150 14.36 -1.78 4.27
N ASP A 151 15.19 -0.77 3.97
CA ASP A 151 14.76 0.60 3.64
C ASP A 151 14.04 0.68 2.30
N ALA A 152 13.04 1.56 2.20
CA ALA A 152 12.25 1.72 0.98
C ALA A 152 13.10 2.24 -0.18
N PRO A 153 13.17 1.55 -1.34
CA PRO A 153 14.02 1.95 -2.45
C PRO A 153 13.52 3.25 -3.07
N ARG A 154 14.44 4.17 -3.31
CA ARG A 154 14.23 5.45 -3.98
C ARG A 154 14.78 5.49 -5.39
N THR A 155 15.61 4.52 -5.76
CA THR A 155 16.07 4.33 -7.14
C THR A 155 15.58 2.98 -7.68
N ILE A 156 15.63 2.83 -9.00
CA ILE A 156 15.25 1.56 -9.63
C ILE A 156 16.28 0.46 -9.34
N GLU A 157 17.55 0.82 -9.17
CA GLU A 157 18.65 -0.08 -8.84
C GLU A 157 18.42 -0.73 -7.47
N GLU A 158 18.09 0.06 -6.45
CA GLU A 158 17.78 -0.44 -5.11
C GLU A 158 16.58 -1.40 -5.13
N ALA A 159 15.55 -1.07 -5.92
CA ALA A 159 14.36 -1.90 -6.05
C ALA A 159 14.63 -3.23 -6.77
N LEU A 160 15.48 -3.22 -7.81
CA LEU A 160 15.88 -4.42 -8.55
C LEU A 160 16.80 -5.31 -7.71
N GLU A 161 17.73 -4.73 -6.96
CA GLU A 161 18.61 -5.47 -6.03
C GLU A 161 17.80 -6.22 -4.97
N ALA A 162 16.73 -5.61 -4.44
CA ALA A 162 15.87 -6.21 -3.43
C ALA A 162 15.00 -7.37 -3.95
N LEU A 163 14.61 -7.38 -5.22
CA LEU A 163 13.60 -8.31 -5.76
C LEU A 163 14.19 -9.38 -6.70
N GLY A 164 15.43 -9.21 -7.16
CA GLY A 164 16.13 -10.15 -8.02
C GLY A 164 15.40 -10.44 -9.34
N ASP A 165 15.51 -11.68 -9.82
CA ASP A 165 14.98 -12.12 -11.13
C ASP A 165 13.45 -12.36 -11.17
N ASP A 166 12.73 -12.14 -10.07
CA ASP A 166 11.28 -12.40 -9.99
C ASP A 166 10.43 -11.34 -10.73
N VAL A 167 11.04 -10.27 -11.24
CA VAL A 167 10.37 -9.12 -11.85
C VAL A 167 10.36 -9.20 -13.38
N SER A 168 9.18 -9.02 -13.98
CA SER A 168 8.98 -9.06 -15.45
C SER A 168 9.28 -7.72 -16.14
N GLY A 169 9.28 -6.62 -15.39
CA GLY A 169 9.79 -5.34 -15.86
C GLY A 169 9.84 -4.27 -14.79
N ALA A 170 10.53 -3.17 -15.07
CA ALA A 170 10.81 -2.09 -14.14
C ALA A 170 10.55 -0.76 -14.83
N CYS A 171 9.91 0.17 -14.12
CA CYS A 171 9.60 1.50 -14.63
C CYS A 171 10.51 2.50 -13.95
N ASP A 172 11.52 3.00 -14.65
CA ASP A 172 12.51 3.92 -14.10
C ASP A 172 12.11 5.38 -14.35
N VAL A 173 12.00 6.15 -13.28
CA VAL A 173 11.77 7.61 -13.30
C VAL A 173 12.88 8.38 -12.60
N GLY A 174 14.01 7.72 -12.32
CA GLY A 174 15.10 8.25 -11.51
C GLY A 174 14.80 8.21 -10.01
N ALA A 175 15.49 9.09 -9.27
CA ALA A 175 15.37 9.19 -7.83
C ALA A 175 14.00 9.74 -7.40
N LEU A 176 13.37 9.07 -6.44
CA LEU A 176 12.12 9.50 -5.82
C LEU A 176 12.36 10.27 -4.52
N GLY A 177 11.38 11.08 -4.12
CA GLY A 177 11.42 11.82 -2.86
C GLY A 177 11.70 13.32 -2.97
N GLU A 178 12.03 13.83 -4.16
CA GLU A 178 12.45 15.24 -4.34
C GLU A 178 11.29 16.25 -4.51
N ARG A 179 10.02 15.81 -4.43
CA ARG A 179 8.89 16.74 -4.53
C ARG A 179 8.82 17.67 -3.31
N SER A 180 8.04 18.74 -3.41
CA SER A 180 7.70 19.54 -2.24
C SER A 180 6.79 18.74 -1.29
N TRP A 181 7.18 18.67 -0.01
CA TRP A 181 6.47 18.02 1.07
C TRP A 181 5.85 19.05 2.00
N SER A 182 4.69 18.75 2.58
CA SER A 182 4.16 19.58 3.67
C SER A 182 5.03 19.40 4.91
N ALA A 183 5.06 20.39 5.82
CA ALA A 183 5.78 20.26 7.11
C ALA A 183 5.28 19.11 8.01
N GLN A 184 4.12 18.55 7.68
CA GLN A 184 3.46 17.44 8.38
C GLN A 184 3.41 16.19 7.48
N GLU A 185 4.30 16.12 6.50
CA GLU A 185 4.59 14.93 5.72
C GLU A 185 6.05 14.52 5.89
N ASP A 186 6.29 13.23 6.11
CA ASP A 186 7.63 12.67 6.18
C ASP A 186 7.88 11.73 4.99
N PRO A 187 8.72 12.11 4.01
CA PRO A 187 8.98 11.27 2.83
C PRO A 187 9.73 9.97 3.12
N GLU A 188 10.42 9.86 4.26
CA GLU A 188 11.15 8.65 4.65
C GLU A 188 10.20 7.53 5.11
N LEU A 189 9.00 7.90 5.58
CA LEU A 189 8.06 6.95 6.16
C LEU A 189 7.14 6.32 5.10
N SER A 190 6.65 5.12 5.42
CA SER A 190 5.55 4.50 4.68
C SER A 190 4.24 5.28 4.87
N SER A 191 3.24 5.04 4.00
CA SER A 191 1.92 5.67 4.15
C SER A 191 1.31 5.47 5.54
N THR A 192 0.69 6.51 6.08
CA THR A 192 -0.15 6.39 7.28
C THR A 192 -1.35 5.49 6.98
N ILE A 193 -1.71 4.62 7.93
CA ILE A 193 -2.82 3.68 7.78
C ILE A 193 -3.93 4.06 8.76
N VAL A 194 -5.12 4.28 8.23
CA VAL A 194 -6.34 4.50 9.03
C VAL A 194 -7.28 3.33 8.89
N ASP A 195 -7.82 2.85 10.00
CA ASP A 195 -8.88 1.85 10.00
C ASP A 195 -10.24 2.51 9.94
N ALA A 196 -10.95 2.35 8.82
CA ALA A 196 -12.29 2.86 8.61
C ALA A 196 -13.26 1.72 8.22
N ARG A 197 -13.04 0.51 8.73
CA ARG A 197 -13.94 -0.64 8.50
C ARG A 197 -15.32 -0.46 9.14
N PHE A 198 -15.35 0.29 10.23
CA PHE A 198 -16.52 0.55 11.06
C PHE A 198 -16.81 2.05 11.14
N THR A 199 -17.73 2.44 12.04
CA THR A 199 -18.09 3.84 12.25
C THR A 199 -16.97 4.61 12.94
N GLU A 200 -16.34 3.99 13.94
CA GLU A 200 -15.17 4.53 14.61
C GLU A 200 -13.93 4.37 13.74
N VAL A 201 -13.16 5.45 13.63
CA VAL A 201 -11.90 5.47 12.86
C VAL A 201 -10.74 5.57 13.81
N SER A 202 -9.73 4.73 13.59
CA SER A 202 -8.48 4.77 14.33
C SER A 202 -7.29 4.85 13.38
N ILE A 203 -6.17 5.37 13.88
CA ILE A 203 -4.89 5.32 13.16
C ILE A 203 -4.26 3.97 13.50
N ALA A 204 -4.27 3.04 12.55
CA ALA A 204 -3.70 1.71 12.73
C ALA A 204 -2.16 1.72 12.66
N ARG A 205 -1.60 2.70 11.93
CA ARG A 205 -0.16 2.95 11.88
C ARG A 205 0.10 4.39 11.48
N GLU A 206 0.82 5.13 12.30
CA GLU A 206 1.35 6.43 11.90
C GLU A 206 2.50 6.26 10.91
N GLY A 207 2.57 7.15 9.92
CA GLY A 207 3.57 7.13 8.88
C GLY A 207 3.73 8.51 8.28
N ALA A 208 3.91 8.59 6.97
CA ALA A 208 4.24 9.82 6.27
C ALA A 208 3.19 10.92 6.32
N VAL A 209 1.94 10.64 6.73
CA VAL A 209 0.96 11.69 7.07
C VAL A 209 0.82 11.75 8.58
N ALA A 210 1.25 12.85 9.19
CA ALA A 210 1.22 13.01 10.65
C ALA A 210 -0.18 12.77 11.24
N ALA A 211 -0.24 12.12 12.40
CA ALA A 211 -1.50 11.77 13.06
C ALA A 211 -2.39 12.99 13.30
N GLU A 212 -1.81 14.15 13.62
CA GLU A 212 -2.51 15.40 13.88
C GLU A 212 -3.31 15.87 12.66
N ARG A 213 -2.80 15.67 11.43
CA ARG A 213 -3.54 16.02 10.21
C ARG A 213 -4.77 15.15 10.04
N VAL A 214 -4.64 13.85 10.31
CA VAL A 214 -5.77 12.91 10.23
C VAL A 214 -6.82 13.28 11.28
N GLN A 215 -6.38 13.53 12.52
CA GLN A 215 -7.26 13.94 13.63
C GLN A 215 -7.99 15.25 13.34
N GLU A 216 -7.34 16.23 12.72
CA GLU A 216 -7.98 17.48 12.34
C GLU A 216 -9.14 17.26 11.36
N VAL A 217 -9.02 16.34 10.41
CA VAL A 217 -10.12 15.98 9.52
C VAL A 217 -11.25 15.29 10.29
N LEU A 218 -10.93 14.37 11.21
CA LEU A 218 -11.92 13.67 12.03
C LEU A 218 -12.71 14.64 12.93
N ARG A 219 -12.02 15.54 13.63
CA ARG A 219 -12.60 16.58 14.48
C ARG A 219 -13.57 17.49 13.71
N ARG A 220 -13.23 17.88 12.48
CA ARG A 220 -14.12 18.68 11.62
C ARG A 220 -15.40 17.95 11.25
N LEU A 221 -15.36 16.62 11.12
CA LEU A 221 -16.53 15.81 10.81
C LEU A 221 -17.49 15.69 11.98
N GLU A 222 -16.94 15.54 13.19
CA GLU A 222 -17.70 15.56 14.45
C GLU A 222 -18.36 16.92 14.71
N GLN A 223 -17.65 18.02 14.42
CA GLN A 223 -18.21 19.37 14.62
C GLN A 223 -19.24 19.77 13.56
N GLY A 224 -19.15 19.20 12.35
CA GLY A 224 -20.10 19.43 11.26
C GLY A 224 -21.30 18.46 11.23
N THR A 225 -21.31 17.44 12.09
CA THR A 225 -22.36 16.41 12.13
C THR A 225 -22.58 15.98 13.58
N GLY A 226 -23.77 16.16 14.14
CA GLY A 226 -24.10 15.79 15.52
C GLY A 226 -24.10 14.29 15.86
N ASP A 227 -23.28 13.47 15.19
CA ASP A 227 -23.08 12.05 15.47
C ASP A 227 -21.61 11.83 15.89
N THR A 228 -21.44 11.50 17.16
CA THR A 228 -20.19 11.35 17.91
C THR A 228 -19.26 10.28 17.32
N VAL A 229 -17.98 10.60 17.11
CA VAL A 229 -16.90 9.60 17.01
C VAL A 229 -16.21 9.58 18.36
N ALA A 230 -16.20 8.42 19.03
CA ALA A 230 -15.59 8.29 20.35
C ALA A 230 -14.07 8.04 20.25
N THR A 231 -13.41 8.53 21.31
CA THR A 231 -11.99 8.67 21.63
C THR A 231 -11.04 7.51 21.32
N VAL A 232 -9.80 7.89 21.02
CA VAL A 232 -8.61 7.03 20.95
C VAL A 232 -8.30 6.44 22.32
N GLU A 233 -8.41 5.12 22.49
CA GLU A 233 -7.63 4.41 23.50
C GLU A 233 -6.21 4.24 22.96
N GLN A 234 -5.27 5.00 23.52
CA GLN A 234 -3.86 4.66 23.42
C GLN A 234 -3.66 3.38 24.24
N SER A 235 -3.39 2.25 23.57
CA SER A 235 -2.96 1.04 24.28
C SER A 235 -1.66 1.34 25.02
N PRO A 236 -1.59 1.16 26.35
CA PRO A 236 -0.33 1.21 27.06
C PRO A 236 0.53 0.03 26.59
N SER A 237 1.78 0.32 26.23
CA SER A 237 2.80 -0.70 25.99
C SER A 237 3.01 -1.50 27.27
N ASP A 238 2.56 -2.75 27.31
CA ASP A 238 2.92 -3.67 28.38
C ASP A 238 4.43 -3.95 28.34
N PRO A 239 5.13 -3.93 29.49
CA PRO A 239 6.52 -4.32 29.57
C PRO A 239 6.65 -5.83 29.35
N VAL A 240 7.71 -6.20 28.62
CA VAL A 240 8.14 -7.57 28.35
C VAL A 240 8.17 -8.37 29.65
N ALA A 241 7.29 -9.37 29.76
CA ALA A 241 7.36 -10.38 30.80
C ALA A 241 8.56 -11.30 30.51
N GLU A 242 9.55 -11.23 31.38
CA GLU A 242 10.72 -12.09 31.45
C GLU A 242 10.28 -13.55 31.64
N ALA A 243 10.78 -14.44 30.78
CA ALA A 243 10.46 -15.87 30.85
C ALA A 243 11.05 -16.49 32.14
N PRO A 244 10.30 -17.37 32.84
CA PRO A 244 10.83 -18.07 34.01
C PRO A 244 11.92 -19.09 33.58
N PRO A 245 12.95 -19.33 34.39
CA PRO A 245 14.01 -20.29 34.06
C PRO A 245 13.47 -21.72 34.09
N SER A 246 13.97 -22.53 33.15
CA SER A 246 13.70 -23.96 32.99
C SER A 246 14.05 -24.74 34.26
N PRO A 247 13.23 -25.70 34.72
CA PRO A 247 13.57 -26.52 35.86
C PRO A 247 14.72 -27.48 35.54
N ALA A 248 15.62 -27.61 36.50
CA ALA A 248 16.73 -28.54 36.50
C ALA A 248 16.24 -29.99 36.42
N SER A 249 16.95 -30.78 35.62
CA SER A 249 16.90 -32.23 35.61
C SER A 249 17.57 -32.77 36.88
N ASP A 250 16.76 -33.27 37.81
CA ASP A 250 17.21 -34.15 38.88
C ASP A 250 16.73 -35.59 38.62
N GLN A 251 17.59 -36.50 39.07
CA GLN A 251 17.66 -37.93 38.80
C GLN A 251 16.58 -38.73 39.52
N GLU A 252 16.12 -39.80 38.88
CA GLU A 252 16.13 -41.20 39.39
C GLU A 252 15.96 -42.18 38.23
#